data_AF-A0A1W9WFK1-F1
#
_entry.id   AF-A0A1W9WFK1-F1
#
_cell.length_a   1.000
_cell.length_b   1.000
_cell.length_c   1.000
_cell.angle_alpha   90.00
_cell.angle_beta   90.00
_cell.angle_gamma   90.00
#
_symmetry.space_group_name_H-M   'P 1'
#
loop_
_entity.id
_entity.type
_entity.pdbx_description
1 polymer ?
#
loop_
_entity_poly.entity_id
_entity_poly.type
_entity_poly.pdbx_seq_one_letter_code
_entity_poly.pdbx_strand_id
1 'polypeptide(L)'
;MSKKYLFVVSLLTLVMMLVSACGAQPTADPGVQKTADAKVKEAEEAAAEKIAAAEEAADAKAAEAEKVLKEAEEKAAAAGDSGSEEVAAAQTAVAEALADAAEAKKVAQAEAQAAIQTAEAIAATAAKAPASDAMIPTELVICQAQEPDTLYIYGGNMLAGSHIQAALGMVNGFFTGADFDYQAAYGLTELPTIDNGGAVLNKVTVSPGDDIVYFDPETGTRMTDTTTLEEPLELDQIVITYKLVEGLVWEDGTPLTAEDFDLSWELYNDPDTPNPSRLSAERTAVFEMTDDSTQVVTLIPGFEVSPRLDHTKWMNGYRVNTSVL
;
A
#
# COMPACT_ATOMS: atom_id res chain seq x y z
N MET A 1 15.33 -25.65 39.12
CA MET A 1 14.94 -24.40 38.42
C MET A 1 14.60 -24.77 36.99
N SER A 2 13.33 -24.70 36.60
CA SER A 2 12.86 -25.13 35.28
C SER A 2 13.41 -24.24 34.17
N LYS A 3 13.73 -24.81 33.00
CA LYS A 3 14.12 -24.06 31.79
C LYS A 3 13.08 -23.00 31.41
N LYS A 4 11.81 -23.25 31.71
CA LYS A 4 10.70 -22.30 31.49
C LYS A 4 10.80 -21.09 32.42
N TYR A 5 11.07 -21.32 33.71
CA TYR A 5 11.27 -20.24 34.68
C TYR A 5 12.48 -19.36 34.32
N LEU A 6 13.59 -19.99 33.88
CA LEU A 6 14.79 -19.27 33.46
C LEU A 6 14.57 -18.40 32.20
N PHE A 7 13.76 -18.90 31.25
CA PHE A 7 13.40 -18.15 30.05
C PHE A 7 12.51 -16.94 30.38
N VAL A 8 11.52 -17.12 31.25
CA VAL A 8 10.63 -16.03 31.70
C VAL A 8 11.38 -14.95 32.46
N VAL A 9 12.30 -15.32 33.36
CA VAL A 9 13.14 -14.36 34.10
C VAL A 9 14.07 -13.57 33.17
N SER A 10 14.63 -14.23 32.15
CA SER A 10 15.49 -13.56 31.16
C SER A 10 14.72 -12.57 30.29
N LEU A 11 13.46 -12.87 29.94
CA LEU A 11 12.57 -11.97 29.21
C LEU A 11 12.23 -10.74 30.06
N LEU A 12 11.95 -10.94 31.35
CA LEU A 12 11.66 -9.87 32.31
C LEU A 12 12.81 -8.84 32.41
N THR A 13 14.06 -9.33 32.46
CA THR A 13 15.24 -8.45 32.51
C THR A 13 15.48 -7.65 31.23
N LEU A 14 15.13 -8.18 30.06
CA LEU A 14 15.29 -7.49 28.77
C LEU A 14 14.28 -6.32 28.65
N VAL A 15 13.03 -6.55 29.08
CA VAL A 15 11.98 -5.53 29.08
C VAL A 15 12.35 -4.38 30.04
N MET A 16 12.92 -4.70 31.21
CA MET A 16 13.34 -3.69 32.19
C MET A 16 14.44 -2.75 31.66
N MET A 17 15.33 -3.23 30.78
CA MET A 17 16.38 -2.38 30.18
C MET A 17 15.84 -1.39 29.14
N LEU A 18 14.70 -1.67 28.50
CA LEU A 18 14.11 -0.80 27.48
C LEU A 18 13.41 0.44 28.05
N VAL A 19 13.06 0.44 29.35
CA VAL A 19 12.29 1.53 29.99
C VAL A 19 13.17 2.71 30.45
N SER A 20 14.50 2.58 30.47
CA SER A 20 15.38 3.56 31.14
C SER A 20 15.89 4.74 30.29
N ALA A 21 15.30 5.05 29.13
CA ALA A 21 15.69 6.19 28.30
C ALA A 21 14.74 7.39 28.50
N CYS A 22 15.15 8.34 29.35
CA CYS A 22 14.36 9.54 29.68
C CYS A 22 15.02 10.82 29.12
N GLY A 23 14.28 11.53 28.28
CA GLY A 23 14.47 12.94 27.91
C GLY A 23 13.09 13.62 27.99
N ALA A 24 13.04 14.90 28.35
CA ALA A 24 11.82 15.65 28.66
C ALA A 24 10.77 15.56 27.53
N GLN A 25 9.51 15.29 27.90
CA GLN A 25 8.43 15.02 26.94
C GLN A 25 7.15 15.83 27.18
N PRO A 26 6.41 16.15 26.09
CA PRO A 26 5.12 16.80 26.14
C PRO A 26 4.05 15.88 26.74
N THR A 27 2.99 16.49 27.29
CA THR A 27 1.86 15.79 27.92
C THR A 27 1.02 15.04 26.89
N ALA A 28 0.73 13.75 27.16
CA ALA A 28 -0.08 12.87 26.33
C ALA A 28 -1.55 13.33 26.16
N ASP A 29 -2.18 12.93 25.06
CA ASP A 29 -3.63 13.10 24.83
C ASP A 29 -4.45 12.30 25.88
N PRO A 30 -5.40 12.94 26.60
CA PRO A 30 -6.28 12.27 27.56
C PRO A 30 -7.06 11.06 27.00
N GLY A 31 -7.43 11.07 25.71
CA GLY A 31 -8.16 9.98 25.05
C GLY A 31 -7.28 8.76 24.78
N VAL A 32 -6.02 8.99 24.39
CA VAL A 32 -5.01 7.94 24.20
C VAL A 32 -4.62 7.33 25.55
N GLN A 33 -4.45 8.17 26.57
CA GLN A 33 -4.17 7.71 27.94
C GLN A 33 -5.31 6.84 28.48
N LYS A 34 -6.57 7.27 28.31
CA LYS A 34 -7.75 6.49 28.74
C LYS A 34 -7.84 5.11 28.06
N THR A 35 -7.45 5.03 26.79
CA THR A 35 -7.44 3.77 26.03
C THR A 35 -6.29 2.86 26.47
N ALA A 36 -5.13 3.43 26.77
CA ALA A 36 -3.98 2.71 27.30
C ALA A 36 -4.26 2.15 28.71
N ASP A 37 -4.84 2.96 29.60
CA ASP A 37 -5.22 2.56 30.96
C ASP A 37 -6.26 1.42 30.94
N ALA A 38 -7.20 1.45 29.99
CA ALA A 38 -8.18 0.38 29.81
C ALA A 38 -7.53 -0.96 29.42
N LYS A 39 -6.50 -0.92 28.56
CA LYS A 39 -5.76 -2.14 28.15
C LYS A 39 -4.89 -2.71 29.27
N VAL A 40 -4.32 -1.86 30.12
CA VAL A 40 -3.60 -2.31 31.33
C VAL A 40 -4.58 -3.02 32.26
N LYS A 41 -5.75 -2.42 32.49
CA LYS A 41 -6.79 -3.02 33.32
C LYS A 41 -7.29 -4.37 32.77
N GLU A 42 -7.49 -4.48 31.46
CA GLU A 42 -7.85 -5.75 30.82
C GLU A 42 -6.76 -6.82 31.00
N ALA A 43 -5.48 -6.44 30.92
CA ALA A 43 -4.37 -7.33 31.18
C ALA A 43 -4.27 -7.77 32.65
N GLU A 44 -4.58 -6.89 33.61
CA GLU A 44 -4.67 -7.21 35.04
C GLU A 44 -5.80 -8.20 35.33
N GLU A 45 -6.97 -7.99 34.75
CA GLU A 45 -8.13 -8.88 34.89
C GLU A 45 -7.83 -10.27 34.29
N ALA A 46 -7.25 -10.33 33.09
CA ALA A 46 -6.84 -11.58 32.46
C ALA A 46 -5.71 -12.31 33.22
N ALA A 47 -4.79 -11.56 33.83
CA ALA A 47 -3.74 -12.11 34.69
C ALA A 47 -4.31 -12.72 35.97
N ALA A 48 -5.29 -12.07 36.59
CA ALA A 48 -5.98 -12.59 37.78
C ALA A 48 -6.74 -13.90 37.47
N GLU A 49 -7.42 -13.97 36.32
CA GLU A 49 -8.12 -15.18 35.88
C GLU A 49 -7.15 -16.36 35.66
N LYS A 50 -6.02 -16.10 35.00
CA LYS A 50 -4.98 -17.12 34.78
C LYS A 50 -4.35 -17.63 36.06
N ILE A 51 -4.10 -16.75 37.03
CA ILE A 51 -3.58 -17.14 38.34
C ILE A 51 -4.61 -18.02 39.07
N ALA A 52 -5.88 -17.62 39.09
CA ALA A 52 -6.94 -18.39 39.73
C ALA A 52 -7.10 -19.79 39.11
N ALA A 53 -7.08 -19.90 37.78
CA ALA A 53 -7.15 -21.19 37.09
C ALA A 53 -5.93 -22.08 37.38
N ALA A 54 -4.73 -21.49 37.48
CA ALA A 54 -3.51 -22.23 37.82
C ALA A 54 -3.50 -22.68 39.29
N GLU A 55 -4.04 -21.88 40.20
CA GLU A 55 -4.20 -22.23 41.61
C GLU A 55 -5.19 -23.38 41.78
N GLU A 56 -6.36 -23.31 41.12
CA GLU A 56 -7.37 -24.37 41.14
C GLU A 56 -6.81 -25.69 40.58
N ALA A 57 -6.09 -25.64 39.46
CA ALA A 57 -5.47 -26.82 38.86
C ALA A 57 -4.35 -27.42 39.74
N ALA A 58 -3.59 -26.57 40.44
CA ALA A 58 -2.54 -27.00 41.37
C ALA A 58 -3.13 -27.64 42.63
N ASP A 59 -4.21 -27.06 43.17
CA ASP A 59 -4.90 -27.59 44.36
C ASP A 59 -5.62 -28.91 44.04
N ALA A 60 -6.20 -29.05 42.84
CA ALA A 60 -6.80 -30.30 42.37
C ALA A 60 -5.77 -31.44 42.29
N LYS A 61 -4.57 -31.16 41.76
CA LYS A 61 -3.47 -32.14 41.69
C LYS A 61 -2.95 -32.52 43.08
N ALA A 62 -2.85 -31.57 44.00
CA ALA A 62 -2.47 -31.86 45.38
C ALA A 62 -3.51 -32.76 46.07
N ALA A 63 -4.80 -32.49 45.88
CA ALA A 63 -5.89 -33.29 46.45
C ALA A 63 -5.94 -34.72 45.87
N GLU A 64 -5.64 -34.90 44.59
CA GLU A 64 -5.54 -36.22 43.96
C GLU A 64 -4.38 -37.04 44.56
N ALA A 65 -3.22 -36.42 44.77
CA ALA A 65 -2.07 -37.08 45.39
C ALA A 65 -2.36 -37.47 46.86
N GLU A 66 -3.00 -36.60 47.64
CA GLU A 66 -3.42 -36.92 49.01
C GLU A 66 -4.43 -38.08 49.08
N LYS A 67 -5.32 -38.18 48.09
CA LYS A 67 -6.25 -39.31 47.99
C LYS A 67 -5.50 -40.63 47.75
N VAL A 68 -4.50 -40.63 46.87
CA VAL A 68 -3.64 -41.80 46.61
C VAL A 68 -2.90 -42.23 47.88
N LEU A 69 -2.45 -41.27 48.70
CA LEU A 69 -1.84 -41.57 50.00
C LEU A 69 -2.81 -42.24 50.96
N LYS A 70 -4.05 -41.73 51.09
CA LYS A 70 -5.07 -42.36 51.95
C LYS A 70 -5.41 -43.78 51.51
N GLU A 71 -5.54 -44.02 50.21
CA GLU A 71 -5.79 -45.36 49.66
C GLU A 71 -4.62 -46.33 49.94
N ALA A 72 -3.37 -45.84 49.90
CA ALA A 72 -2.19 -46.63 50.25
C ALA A 72 -2.12 -46.95 51.76
N GLU A 73 -2.44 -45.98 52.62
CA GLU A 73 -2.50 -46.16 54.08
C GLU A 73 -3.59 -47.17 54.50
N GLU A 74 -4.77 -47.10 53.89
CA GLU A 74 -5.87 -48.04 54.13
C GLU A 74 -5.52 -49.47 53.68
N LYS A 75 -4.86 -49.63 52.52
CA LYS A 75 -4.37 -50.94 52.06
C LYS A 75 -3.28 -51.51 52.95
N ALA A 76 -2.34 -50.68 53.41
CA ALA A 76 -1.28 -51.10 54.32
C ALA A 76 -1.83 -51.59 55.67
N ALA A 77 -2.89 -50.95 56.18
CA ALA A 77 -3.59 -51.37 57.40
C ALA A 77 -4.24 -52.77 57.26
N ALA A 78 -4.56 -53.20 56.04
CA ALA A 78 -5.14 -54.53 55.76
C ALA A 78 -4.11 -55.63 55.48
N ALA A 79 -2.86 -55.28 55.12
CA ALA A 79 -1.86 -56.22 54.59
C ALA A 79 -0.69 -56.59 55.53
N GLY A 80 -0.47 -55.86 56.63
CA GLY A 80 0.69 -56.10 57.51
C GLY A 80 2.02 -55.59 56.93
N ASP A 81 3.15 -56.21 57.29
CA ASP A 81 4.54 -55.74 57.05
C ASP A 81 4.89 -55.41 55.58
N SER A 82 4.13 -55.95 54.60
CA SER A 82 4.33 -55.66 53.18
C SER A 82 3.75 -54.31 52.70
N GLY A 83 3.02 -53.55 53.54
CA GLY A 83 2.42 -52.27 53.17
C GLY A 83 3.33 -51.05 53.32
N SER A 84 4.49 -51.20 53.98
CA SER A 84 5.40 -50.10 54.31
C SER A 84 6.03 -49.43 53.07
N GLU A 85 6.33 -50.21 52.04
CA GLU A 85 6.95 -49.72 50.80
C GLU A 85 5.97 -48.95 49.91
N GLU A 86 4.69 -49.37 49.87
CA GLU A 86 3.62 -48.69 49.11
C GLU A 86 3.26 -47.33 49.74
N VAL A 87 3.26 -47.24 51.08
CA VAL A 87 3.06 -45.97 51.81
C VAL A 87 4.24 -45.02 51.60
N ALA A 88 5.48 -45.51 51.64
CA ALA A 88 6.68 -44.68 51.38
C ALA A 88 6.70 -44.13 49.93
N ALA A 89 6.28 -44.93 48.95
CA ALA A 89 6.13 -44.49 47.57
C ALA A 89 5.01 -43.43 47.43
N ALA A 90 3.88 -43.62 48.10
CA ALA A 90 2.77 -42.65 48.09
C ALA A 90 3.13 -41.33 48.77
N GLN A 91 3.88 -41.36 49.88
CA GLN A 91 4.40 -40.15 50.54
C GLN A 91 5.36 -39.37 49.64
N THR A 92 6.20 -40.08 48.89
CA THR A 92 7.11 -39.47 47.91
C THR A 92 6.33 -38.83 46.76
N ALA A 93 5.30 -39.51 46.24
CA ALA A 93 4.43 -38.98 45.20
C ALA A 93 3.66 -37.72 45.65
N VAL A 94 3.20 -37.67 46.91
CA VAL A 94 2.59 -36.46 47.50
C VAL A 94 3.59 -35.31 47.59
N ALA A 95 4.82 -35.59 48.04
CA ALA A 95 5.87 -34.57 48.13
C ALA A 95 6.24 -34.00 46.74
N GLU A 96 6.31 -34.84 45.71
CA GLU A 96 6.55 -34.44 44.32
C GLU A 96 5.37 -33.63 43.76
N ALA A 97 4.12 -34.07 43.99
CA ALA A 97 2.93 -33.36 43.54
C ALA A 97 2.80 -31.97 44.17
N LEU A 98 3.12 -31.83 45.47
CA LEU A 98 3.13 -30.54 46.16
C LEU A 98 4.25 -29.63 45.64
N ALA A 99 5.41 -30.18 45.29
CA ALA A 99 6.51 -29.42 44.69
C ALA A 99 6.16 -28.93 43.28
N ASP A 100 5.54 -29.79 42.46
CA ASP A 100 5.07 -29.45 41.11
C ASP A 100 3.94 -28.42 41.14
N ALA A 101 3.00 -28.55 42.10
CA ALA A 101 1.95 -27.56 42.34
C ALA A 101 2.54 -26.19 42.73
N ALA A 102 3.54 -26.17 43.61
CA ALA A 102 4.21 -24.93 44.00
C ALA A 102 4.99 -24.27 42.85
N GLU A 103 5.65 -25.06 41.99
CA GLU A 103 6.33 -24.54 40.80
C GLU A 103 5.32 -24.04 39.75
N ALA A 104 4.21 -24.73 39.55
CA ALA A 104 3.14 -24.30 38.64
C ALA A 104 2.54 -22.94 39.04
N LYS A 105 2.30 -22.73 40.35
CA LYS A 105 1.83 -21.44 40.88
C LYS A 105 2.86 -20.32 40.62
N LYS A 106 4.15 -20.59 40.81
CA LYS A 106 5.23 -19.63 40.52
C LYS A 106 5.34 -19.28 39.04
N VAL A 107 5.20 -20.26 38.16
CA VAL A 107 5.23 -20.03 36.70
C VAL A 107 4.04 -19.19 36.27
N ALA A 108 2.83 -19.49 36.75
CA ALA A 108 1.63 -18.71 36.45
C ALA A 108 1.75 -17.25 36.94
N GLN A 109 2.28 -17.04 38.15
CA GLN A 109 2.55 -15.70 38.68
C GLN A 109 3.58 -14.94 37.83
N ALA A 110 4.65 -15.61 37.37
CA ALA A 110 5.67 -14.99 36.53
C ALA A 110 5.15 -14.62 35.13
N GLU A 111 4.33 -15.48 34.52
CA GLU A 111 3.69 -15.21 33.22
C GLU A 111 2.66 -14.07 33.31
N ALA A 112 1.87 -14.04 34.39
CA ALA A 112 0.94 -12.95 34.69
C ALA A 112 1.67 -11.61 34.85
N GLN A 113 2.77 -11.58 35.62
CA GLN A 113 3.56 -10.38 35.83
C GLN A 113 4.22 -9.90 34.52
N ALA A 114 4.71 -10.83 33.67
CA ALA A 114 5.26 -10.48 32.37
C ALA A 114 4.21 -9.88 31.41
N ALA A 115 2.97 -10.38 31.46
CA ALA A 115 1.87 -9.85 30.66
C ALA A 115 1.47 -8.42 31.09
N ILE A 116 1.38 -8.18 32.41
CA ILE A 116 1.10 -6.85 32.97
C ILE A 116 2.22 -5.86 32.58
N GLN A 117 3.49 -6.24 32.76
CA GLN A 117 4.62 -5.38 32.38
C GLN A 117 4.66 -5.07 30.88
N THR A 118 4.25 -6.03 30.04
CA THR A 118 4.15 -5.81 28.59
C THR A 118 3.04 -4.80 28.27
N ALA A 119 1.88 -4.92 28.93
CA ALA A 119 0.78 -3.97 28.78
C ALA A 119 1.15 -2.57 29.27
N GLU A 120 1.81 -2.46 30.42
CA GLU A 120 2.34 -1.20 30.97
C GLU A 120 3.38 -0.55 30.03
N ALA A 121 4.28 -1.34 29.42
CA ALA A 121 5.27 -0.83 28.47
C ALA A 121 4.61 -0.33 27.16
N ILE A 122 3.60 -1.03 26.66
CA ILE A 122 2.80 -0.59 25.51
C ILE A 122 2.05 0.71 25.85
N ALA A 123 1.45 0.79 27.04
CA ALA A 123 0.76 1.99 27.53
C ALA A 123 1.70 3.19 27.68
N ALA A 124 2.89 2.99 28.26
CA ALA A 124 3.91 4.02 28.38
C ALA A 124 4.40 4.51 27.00
N THR A 125 4.47 3.62 26.01
CA THR A 125 4.81 3.98 24.63
C THR A 125 3.69 4.77 23.95
N ALA A 126 2.43 4.39 24.17
CA ALA A 126 1.27 5.14 23.68
C ALA A 126 1.17 6.53 24.31
N ALA A 127 1.53 6.67 25.60
CA ALA A 127 1.59 7.97 26.27
C ALA A 127 2.75 8.86 25.76
N LYS A 128 3.83 8.27 25.22
CA LYS A 128 4.92 9.01 24.56
C LYS A 128 4.63 9.35 23.11
N ALA A 129 3.57 8.81 22.51
CA ALA A 129 3.18 9.16 21.15
C ALA A 129 2.70 10.62 21.12
N PRO A 130 3.18 11.46 20.19
CA PRO A 130 2.71 12.83 20.07
C PRO A 130 1.21 12.83 19.80
N ALA A 131 0.46 13.68 20.52
CA ALA A 131 -0.95 13.92 20.25
C ALA A 131 -1.10 14.33 18.77
N SER A 132 -1.82 13.52 17.99
CA SER A 132 -2.11 13.77 16.58
C SER A 132 -3.26 14.78 16.46
N ASP A 133 -3.01 15.99 16.95
CA ASP A 133 -3.65 17.24 16.51
C ASP A 133 -2.56 18.18 15.95
N ALA A 134 -1.45 17.61 15.47
CA ALA A 134 -0.54 18.34 14.62
C ALA A 134 -1.30 18.72 13.35
N MET A 135 -1.65 20.00 13.25
CA MET A 135 -2.00 20.69 12.01
C MET A 135 -1.34 19.97 10.84
N ILE A 136 -2.10 19.27 10.00
CA ILE A 136 -1.56 18.75 8.75
C ILE A 136 -0.96 19.99 8.08
N PRO A 137 0.36 20.05 7.83
CA PRO A 137 0.96 21.23 7.24
C PRO A 137 0.21 21.52 5.95
N THR A 138 -0.51 22.63 5.90
CA THR A 138 -1.23 23.10 4.70
C THR A 138 -0.26 23.64 3.66
N GLU A 139 1.00 23.82 4.05
CA GLU A 139 2.07 24.31 3.21
C GLU A 139 3.21 23.28 3.19
N LEU A 140 3.59 22.88 1.98
CA LEU A 140 4.73 22.01 1.71
C LEU A 140 5.77 22.84 0.97
N VAL A 141 6.92 23.07 1.60
CA VAL A 141 8.04 23.79 0.97
C VAL A 141 8.96 22.79 0.27
N ILE A 142 9.00 22.83 -1.07
CA ILE A 142 9.88 22.00 -1.89
C ILE A 142 10.94 22.90 -2.54
N CYS A 143 12.21 22.69 -2.21
CA CYS A 143 13.31 23.44 -2.81
C CYS A 143 13.59 22.97 -4.24
N GLN A 144 13.63 23.90 -5.20
CA GLN A 144 14.15 23.66 -6.55
C GLN A 144 15.61 24.12 -6.65
N ALA A 145 16.41 23.45 -7.47
CA ALA A 145 17.84 23.77 -7.63
C ALA A 145 18.09 25.06 -8.43
N GLN A 146 17.15 25.45 -9.29
CA GLN A 146 17.23 26.61 -10.17
C GLN A 146 15.81 27.09 -10.56
N GLU A 147 15.71 28.31 -11.08
CA GLU A 147 14.47 28.80 -11.69
C GLU A 147 14.17 28.05 -13.00
N PRO A 148 12.88 27.88 -13.36
CA PRO A 148 12.50 27.35 -14.66
C PRO A 148 12.91 28.33 -15.78
N ASP A 149 13.26 27.80 -16.94
CA ASP A 149 13.46 28.59 -18.17
C ASP A 149 12.15 29.21 -18.68
N THR A 150 11.06 28.45 -18.59
CA THR A 150 9.73 28.86 -19.02
C THR A 150 8.66 28.05 -18.30
N LEU A 151 7.46 28.63 -18.20
CA LEU A 151 6.26 27.90 -17.77
C LEU A 151 5.32 27.59 -18.93
N TYR A 152 5.63 28.07 -20.14
CA TYR A 152 4.91 27.65 -21.34
C TYR A 152 5.09 26.15 -21.56
N ILE A 153 3.98 25.40 -21.61
CA ILE A 153 3.99 23.92 -21.66
C ILE A 153 4.73 23.35 -22.88
N TYR A 154 4.78 24.11 -23.98
CA TYR A 154 5.53 23.76 -25.19
C TYR A 154 6.84 24.52 -25.35
N GLY A 155 7.31 25.18 -24.27
CA GLY A 155 8.43 26.10 -24.28
C GLY A 155 9.81 25.47 -24.03
N GLY A 156 9.86 24.33 -23.35
CA GLY A 156 11.09 23.72 -22.89
C GLY A 156 10.86 22.39 -22.16
N ASN A 157 11.95 21.72 -21.77
CA ASN A 157 11.92 20.43 -21.05
C ASN A 157 12.78 20.44 -19.78
N MET A 158 13.06 21.63 -19.23
CA MET A 158 13.84 21.76 -18.01
C MET A 158 13.08 21.13 -16.84
N LEU A 159 13.77 20.27 -16.07
CA LEU A 159 13.17 19.57 -14.93
C LEU A 159 12.49 20.51 -13.92
N ALA A 160 13.09 21.66 -13.64
CA ALA A 160 12.51 22.67 -12.75
C ALA A 160 11.15 23.20 -13.26
N GLY A 161 11.03 23.47 -14.56
CA GLY A 161 9.77 23.86 -15.19
C GLY A 161 8.74 22.73 -15.18
N SER A 162 9.16 21.51 -15.52
CA SER A 162 8.29 20.34 -15.52
C SER A 162 7.71 20.02 -14.14
N HIS A 163 8.49 20.19 -13.05
CA HIS A 163 7.97 20.03 -11.68
C HIS A 163 6.87 21.03 -11.35
N ILE A 164 7.03 22.30 -11.77
CA ILE A 164 6.04 23.35 -11.51
C ILE A 164 4.80 23.13 -12.36
N GLN A 165 4.94 22.84 -13.65
CA GLN A 165 3.82 22.53 -14.54
C GLN A 165 3.03 21.30 -14.07
N ALA A 166 3.71 20.27 -13.58
CA ALA A 166 3.06 19.11 -12.97
C ALA A 166 2.28 19.48 -11.70
N ALA A 167 2.82 20.37 -10.85
CA ALA A 167 2.13 20.85 -9.65
C ALA A 167 0.91 21.73 -9.98
N LEU A 168 0.96 22.47 -11.09
CA LEU A 168 -0.18 23.22 -11.65
C LEU A 168 -1.17 22.33 -12.43
N GLY A 169 -0.91 21.02 -12.51
CA GLY A 169 -1.79 20.07 -13.18
C GLY A 169 -1.70 20.06 -14.72
N MET A 170 -0.75 20.78 -15.31
CA MET A 170 -0.61 20.93 -16.77
C MET A 170 0.16 19.79 -17.48
N VAL A 171 0.71 18.83 -16.72
CA VAL A 171 1.49 17.70 -17.30
C VAL A 171 1.01 16.35 -16.76
N ASN A 172 0.34 16.34 -15.61
CA ASN A 172 -0.22 15.11 -15.00
C ASN A 172 -1.72 15.28 -14.68
N GLY A 173 -2.40 16.21 -15.36
CA GLY A 173 -3.80 16.52 -15.08
C GLY A 173 -4.77 15.40 -15.41
N PHE A 174 -4.47 14.62 -16.45
CA PHE A 174 -5.35 13.59 -16.99
C PHE A 174 -4.96 12.17 -16.57
N PHE A 175 -3.68 11.89 -16.38
CA PHE A 175 -3.19 10.63 -15.84
C PHE A 175 -2.00 10.83 -14.91
N THR A 176 -1.80 9.87 -14.02
CA THR A 176 -0.67 9.86 -13.10
C THR A 176 -0.13 8.44 -12.93
N GLY A 177 1.12 8.34 -12.52
CA GLY A 177 1.75 7.08 -12.18
C GLY A 177 1.79 6.92 -10.66
N ALA A 178 1.09 5.92 -10.12
CA ALA A 178 1.22 5.51 -8.72
C ALA A 178 1.42 3.99 -8.66
N ASP A 179 2.20 3.51 -7.70
CA ASP A 179 2.49 2.08 -7.52
C ASP A 179 3.03 1.37 -8.79
N PHE A 180 3.76 2.12 -9.62
CA PHE A 180 4.30 1.67 -10.92
C PHE A 180 3.24 1.34 -11.97
N ASP A 181 2.00 1.77 -11.77
CA ASP A 181 0.91 1.66 -12.73
C ASP A 181 0.32 3.03 -13.09
N TYR A 182 -0.37 3.09 -14.22
CA TYR A 182 -1.10 4.28 -14.63
C TYR A 182 -2.49 4.28 -14.01
N GLN A 183 -2.92 5.45 -13.56
CA GLN A 183 -4.29 5.69 -13.14
C GLN A 183 -4.79 7.01 -13.74
N ALA A 184 -6.12 7.13 -13.85
CA ALA A 184 -6.75 8.39 -14.18
C ALA A 184 -6.40 9.42 -13.10
N ALA A 185 -5.99 10.60 -13.52
CA ALA A 185 -5.86 11.74 -12.63
C ALA A 185 -7.19 12.53 -12.60
N TYR A 186 -7.19 13.73 -12.05
CA TYR A 186 -8.43 14.48 -11.79
C TYR A 186 -9.18 14.92 -13.07
N GLY A 187 -8.52 14.94 -14.23
CA GLY A 187 -9.10 15.36 -15.50
C GLY A 187 -9.84 14.25 -16.25
N LEU A 188 -9.66 12.98 -15.91
CA LEU A 188 -10.32 11.84 -16.58
C LEU A 188 -11.22 11.07 -15.62
N THR A 189 -12.34 10.56 -16.13
CA THR A 189 -13.24 9.68 -15.35
C THR A 189 -12.63 8.30 -15.13
N GLU A 190 -11.91 7.79 -16.14
CA GLU A 190 -11.19 6.51 -16.11
C GLU A 190 -10.11 6.50 -17.22
N LEU A 191 -9.18 5.54 -17.16
CA LEU A 191 -8.21 5.33 -18.24
C LEU A 191 -8.85 4.56 -19.40
N PRO A 192 -8.72 5.02 -20.65
CA PRO A 192 -9.23 4.26 -21.79
C PRO A 192 -8.38 3.04 -22.12
N THR A 193 -8.96 1.85 -21.98
CA THR A 193 -8.35 0.55 -22.29
C THR A 193 -9.19 -0.20 -23.33
N ILE A 194 -8.64 -1.26 -23.94
CA ILE A 194 -9.48 -2.18 -24.74
C ILE A 194 -10.54 -2.84 -23.85
N ASP A 195 -10.15 -3.26 -22.64
CA ASP A 195 -10.99 -4.08 -21.77
C ASP A 195 -12.24 -3.33 -21.27
N ASN A 196 -12.12 -2.02 -20.99
CA ASN A 196 -13.27 -1.16 -20.67
C ASN A 196 -13.94 -0.51 -21.89
N GLY A 197 -13.46 -0.79 -23.10
CA GLY A 197 -14.01 -0.23 -24.35
C GLY A 197 -13.63 1.23 -24.60
N GLY A 198 -12.77 1.83 -23.78
CA GLY A 198 -12.22 3.18 -24.02
C GLY A 198 -11.20 3.21 -25.18
N ALA A 199 -10.74 2.06 -25.65
CA ALA A 199 -9.94 1.93 -26.87
C ALA A 199 -10.46 0.78 -27.74
N VAL A 200 -10.39 0.96 -29.06
CA VAL A 200 -10.82 -0.03 -30.06
C VAL A 200 -9.70 -0.25 -31.08
N LEU A 201 -9.48 -1.50 -31.46
CA LEU A 201 -8.58 -1.88 -32.55
C LEU A 201 -9.37 -2.16 -33.82
N ASN A 202 -9.11 -1.35 -34.84
CA ASN A 202 -9.68 -1.48 -36.17
C ASN A 202 -8.65 -2.07 -37.14
N LYS A 203 -9.12 -2.77 -38.17
CA LYS A 203 -8.30 -3.19 -39.31
C LYS A 203 -8.43 -2.16 -40.43
N VAL A 204 -7.30 -1.65 -40.90
CA VAL A 204 -7.21 -0.72 -42.02
C VAL A 204 -6.35 -1.34 -43.11
N THR A 205 -6.89 -1.42 -44.33
CA THR A 205 -6.12 -1.84 -45.50
C THR A 205 -5.52 -0.62 -46.17
N VAL A 206 -4.19 -0.59 -46.28
CA VAL A 206 -3.43 0.41 -47.02
C VAL A 206 -3.07 -0.18 -48.38
N SER A 207 -3.61 0.39 -49.45
CA SER A 207 -3.37 -0.06 -50.81
C SER A 207 -2.30 0.79 -51.51
N PRO A 208 -1.64 0.25 -52.56
CA PRO A 208 -0.68 1.03 -53.33
C PRO A 208 -1.33 2.28 -53.95
N GLY A 209 -0.79 3.46 -53.64
CA GLY A 209 -1.28 4.75 -54.14
C GLY A 209 -2.33 5.44 -53.28
N ASP A 210 -2.70 4.88 -52.12
CA ASP A 210 -3.56 5.55 -51.14
C ASP A 210 -2.85 6.76 -50.51
N ASP A 211 -3.58 7.85 -50.25
CA ASP A 211 -3.09 9.02 -49.52
C ASP A 211 -3.23 8.81 -48.00
N ILE A 212 -2.55 7.78 -47.50
CA ILE A 212 -2.59 7.37 -46.10
C ILE A 212 -1.16 7.26 -45.56
N VAL A 213 -0.89 7.93 -44.45
CA VAL A 213 0.32 7.70 -43.67
C VAL A 213 0.14 6.42 -42.86
N TYR A 214 1.17 5.58 -42.80
CA TYR A 214 1.16 4.36 -42.01
C TYR A 214 2.54 4.09 -41.40
N PHE A 215 2.63 3.18 -40.44
CA PHE A 215 3.90 2.65 -39.96
C PHE A 215 4.16 1.27 -40.57
N ASP A 216 5.33 1.11 -41.16
CA ASP A 216 5.78 -0.17 -41.69
C ASP A 216 5.94 -1.17 -40.52
N PRO A 217 5.27 -2.34 -40.57
CA PRO A 217 5.31 -3.32 -39.50
C PRO A 217 6.67 -4.01 -39.33
N GLU A 218 7.50 -4.03 -40.37
CA GLU A 218 8.84 -4.65 -40.32
C GLU A 218 9.87 -3.69 -39.75
N THR A 219 9.87 -2.44 -40.22
CA THR A 219 10.89 -1.45 -39.86
C THR A 219 10.47 -0.51 -38.73
N GLY A 220 9.17 -0.40 -38.46
CA GLY A 220 8.61 0.60 -37.53
C GLY A 220 8.76 2.04 -38.03
N THR A 221 9.04 2.23 -39.32
CA THR A 221 9.26 3.55 -39.93
C THR A 221 7.93 4.17 -40.35
N ARG A 222 7.77 5.47 -40.13
CA ARG A 222 6.64 6.25 -40.64
C ARG A 222 6.76 6.40 -42.16
N MET A 223 5.81 5.84 -42.89
CA MET A 223 5.72 5.84 -44.35
C MET A 223 4.63 6.81 -44.80
N THR A 224 4.95 7.65 -45.78
CA THR A 224 3.99 8.57 -46.42
C THR A 224 3.74 8.23 -47.89
N ASP A 225 4.60 7.39 -48.48
CA ASP A 225 4.51 6.98 -49.89
C ASP A 225 4.07 5.52 -49.99
N THR A 226 2.77 5.33 -50.19
CA THR A 226 2.15 4.01 -50.38
C THR A 226 2.41 3.43 -51.76
N THR A 227 2.93 4.19 -52.73
CA THR A 227 3.22 3.67 -54.09
C THR A 227 4.36 2.65 -54.10
N THR A 228 5.14 2.62 -53.01
CA THR A 228 6.20 1.64 -52.76
C THR A 228 5.67 0.25 -52.38
N LEU A 229 4.38 0.12 -52.05
CA LEU A 229 3.76 -1.16 -51.73
C LEU A 229 3.53 -1.98 -53.01
N GLU A 230 3.95 -3.24 -52.99
CA GLU A 230 3.67 -4.19 -54.08
C GLU A 230 2.26 -4.81 -53.96
N GLU A 231 1.78 -5.00 -52.72
CA GLU A 231 0.47 -5.56 -52.41
C GLU A 231 -0.20 -4.74 -51.28
N PRO A 232 -1.54 -4.75 -51.17
CA PRO A 232 -2.24 -4.11 -50.07
C PRO A 232 -1.82 -4.70 -48.71
N LEU A 233 -1.62 -3.81 -47.73
CA LEU A 233 -1.18 -4.16 -46.39
C LEU A 233 -2.33 -3.96 -45.39
N GLU A 234 -2.70 -5.00 -44.65
CA GLU A 234 -3.67 -4.89 -43.56
C GLU A 234 -2.96 -4.56 -42.25
N LEU A 235 -3.29 -3.42 -41.65
CA LEU A 235 -2.69 -2.90 -40.43
C LEU A 235 -3.74 -2.70 -39.34
N ASP A 236 -3.30 -2.87 -38.10
CA ASP A 236 -4.09 -2.47 -36.94
C ASP A 236 -4.02 -0.95 -36.74
N GLN A 237 -5.16 -0.35 -36.42
CA GLN A 237 -5.29 1.05 -36.07
C GLN A 237 -6.07 1.17 -34.76
N ILE A 238 -5.48 1.85 -33.79
CA ILE A 238 -6.13 2.11 -32.51
C ILE A 238 -6.89 3.44 -32.54
N VAL A 239 -8.12 3.40 -32.02
CA VAL A 239 -8.95 4.57 -31.74
C VAL A 239 -9.19 4.62 -30.24
N ILE A 240 -8.87 5.74 -29.62
CA ILE A 240 -8.92 5.93 -28.17
C ILE A 240 -9.96 7.01 -27.88
N THR A 241 -10.87 6.74 -26.94
CA THR A 241 -11.89 7.69 -26.47
C THR A 241 -11.59 8.05 -25.02
N TYR A 242 -11.18 9.29 -24.77
CA TYR A 242 -11.00 9.83 -23.43
C TYR A 242 -12.29 10.47 -22.94
N LYS A 243 -12.68 10.15 -21.71
CA LYS A 243 -13.80 10.76 -21.01
C LYS A 243 -13.26 11.68 -19.92
N LEU A 244 -13.47 12.97 -20.12
CA LEU A 244 -13.05 14.01 -19.21
C LEU A 244 -14.05 14.14 -18.07
N VAL A 245 -13.59 14.59 -16.90
CA VAL A 245 -14.51 14.97 -15.82
C VAL A 245 -15.31 16.19 -16.26
N GLU A 246 -16.64 16.15 -16.12
CA GLU A 246 -17.50 17.28 -16.48
C GLU A 246 -17.33 18.46 -15.52
N GLY A 247 -17.48 19.68 -16.04
CA GLY A 247 -17.47 20.90 -15.22
C GLY A 247 -16.09 21.32 -14.71
N LEU A 248 -15.01 20.85 -15.36
CA LEU A 248 -13.68 21.37 -15.13
C LEU A 248 -13.63 22.87 -15.46
N VAL A 249 -12.89 23.62 -14.65
CA VAL A 249 -12.71 25.07 -14.78
C VAL A 249 -11.23 25.40 -14.65
N TRP A 250 -10.82 26.45 -15.35
CA TRP A 250 -9.55 27.12 -15.15
C TRP A 250 -9.54 27.85 -13.79
N GLU A 251 -8.35 28.20 -13.31
CA GLU A 251 -8.16 28.90 -12.03
C GLU A 251 -8.87 30.27 -11.96
N ASP A 252 -9.15 30.88 -13.11
CA ASP A 252 -9.92 32.14 -13.21
C ASP A 252 -11.45 31.92 -13.20
N GLY A 253 -11.90 30.67 -13.16
CA GLY A 253 -13.30 30.26 -13.17
C GLY A 253 -13.89 30.04 -14.57
N THR A 254 -13.12 30.24 -15.63
CA THR A 254 -13.56 29.95 -17.01
C THR A 254 -13.74 28.44 -17.18
N PRO A 255 -14.87 27.95 -17.71
CA PRO A 255 -15.03 26.52 -18.02
C PRO A 255 -13.97 26.02 -19.00
N LEU A 256 -13.46 24.81 -18.77
CA LEU A 256 -12.64 24.11 -19.75
C LEU A 256 -13.55 23.54 -20.84
N THR A 257 -13.23 23.82 -22.10
CA THR A 257 -14.06 23.47 -23.27
C THR A 257 -13.28 22.72 -24.33
N ALA A 258 -13.97 22.16 -25.32
CA ALA A 258 -13.34 21.56 -26.50
C ALA A 258 -12.37 22.51 -27.23
N GLU A 259 -12.69 23.81 -27.27
CA GLU A 259 -11.86 24.83 -27.96
C GLU A 259 -10.46 24.97 -27.32
N ASP A 260 -10.34 24.75 -26.02
CA ASP A 260 -9.06 24.81 -25.32
C ASP A 260 -8.13 23.66 -25.75
N PHE A 261 -8.70 22.47 -25.94
CA PHE A 261 -7.97 21.30 -26.44
C PHE A 261 -7.56 21.49 -27.91
N ASP A 262 -8.45 22.02 -28.74
CA ASP A 262 -8.17 22.28 -30.15
C ASP A 262 -7.06 23.34 -30.31
N LEU A 263 -7.16 24.46 -29.57
CA LEU A 263 -6.11 25.49 -29.54
C LEU A 263 -4.77 24.90 -29.08
N SER A 264 -4.80 24.09 -28.03
CA SER A 264 -3.59 23.48 -27.50
C SER A 264 -2.97 22.48 -28.47
N TRP A 265 -3.79 21.73 -29.22
CA TRP A 265 -3.34 20.86 -30.31
C TRP A 265 -2.72 21.66 -31.45
N GLU A 266 -3.33 22.77 -31.85
CA GLU A 266 -2.77 23.68 -32.85
C GLU A 266 -1.41 24.22 -32.41
N LEU A 267 -1.30 24.72 -31.17
CA LEU A 267 -0.05 25.23 -30.60
C LEU A 267 1.04 24.16 -30.52
N TYR A 268 0.68 22.93 -30.11
CA TYR A 268 1.64 21.82 -30.06
C TYR A 268 2.24 21.52 -31.44
N ASN A 269 1.41 21.60 -32.48
CA ASN A 269 1.76 21.30 -33.87
C ASN A 269 2.44 22.46 -34.61
N ASP A 270 2.18 23.70 -34.20
CA ASP A 270 2.69 24.90 -34.87
C ASP A 270 4.23 24.84 -34.99
N PRO A 271 4.81 24.99 -36.20
CA PRO A 271 6.26 24.94 -36.40
C PRO A 271 7.02 26.04 -35.65
N ASP A 272 6.39 27.18 -35.36
CA ASP A 272 6.98 28.30 -34.63
C ASP A 272 6.96 28.08 -33.11
N THR A 273 6.18 27.12 -32.61
CA THR A 273 6.25 26.70 -31.21
C THR A 273 7.60 26.04 -30.93
N PRO A 274 8.35 26.47 -29.89
CA PRO A 274 9.66 25.90 -29.52
C PRO A 274 9.54 24.54 -28.80
N ASN A 275 8.63 23.69 -29.28
CA ASN A 275 8.32 22.40 -28.71
C ASN A 275 9.52 21.45 -28.88
N PRO A 276 10.12 20.94 -27.79
CA PRO A 276 11.25 20.02 -27.87
C PRO A 276 10.89 18.66 -28.50
N SER A 277 9.61 18.30 -28.57
CA SER A 277 9.17 17.02 -29.13
C SER A 277 7.75 17.09 -29.71
N ARG A 278 7.60 16.69 -30.98
CA ARG A 278 6.29 16.58 -31.67
C ARG A 278 5.83 15.13 -31.86
N LEU A 279 6.31 14.21 -31.03
CA LEU A 279 6.04 12.78 -31.17
C LEU A 279 4.54 12.45 -31.21
N SER A 280 3.71 13.17 -30.45
CA SER A 280 2.27 12.92 -30.41
C SER A 280 1.59 13.26 -31.74
N ALA A 281 2.02 14.35 -32.37
CA ALA A 281 1.59 14.74 -33.71
C ALA A 281 2.03 13.72 -34.77
N GLU A 282 3.28 13.26 -34.67
CA GLU A 282 3.86 12.29 -35.62
C GLU A 282 3.14 10.94 -35.63
N ARG A 283 2.35 10.64 -34.59
CA ARG A 283 1.66 9.35 -34.36
C ARG A 283 0.15 9.44 -34.49
N THR A 284 -0.41 10.64 -34.55
CA THR A 284 -1.86 10.87 -34.55
C THR A 284 -2.35 11.09 -35.98
N ALA A 285 -3.32 10.30 -36.40
CA ALA A 285 -4.01 10.49 -37.67
C ALA A 285 -5.16 11.49 -37.53
N VAL A 286 -5.94 11.37 -36.45
CA VAL A 286 -7.05 12.27 -36.13
C VAL A 286 -7.02 12.59 -34.65
N PHE A 287 -7.14 13.88 -34.33
CA PHE A 287 -7.41 14.40 -33.01
C PHE A 287 -8.75 15.14 -33.10
N GLU A 288 -9.72 14.79 -32.27
CA GLU A 288 -11.03 15.45 -32.28
C GLU A 288 -11.62 15.54 -30.87
N MET A 289 -12.19 16.70 -30.57
CA MET A 289 -13.13 16.86 -29.46
C MET A 289 -14.55 16.67 -30.01
N THR A 290 -15.20 15.59 -29.60
CA THR A 290 -16.59 15.31 -30.03
C THR A 290 -17.62 16.12 -29.25
N ASP A 291 -17.26 16.52 -28.02
CA ASP A 291 -17.95 17.47 -27.14
C ASP A 291 -16.94 17.99 -26.09
N ASP A 292 -17.37 18.92 -25.22
CA ASP A 292 -16.51 19.55 -24.19
C ASP A 292 -15.88 18.56 -23.19
N SER A 293 -16.36 17.31 -23.15
CA SER A 293 -15.95 16.29 -22.19
C SER A 293 -15.50 14.97 -22.83
N THR A 294 -15.43 14.90 -24.16
CA THR A 294 -15.09 13.67 -24.89
C THR A 294 -14.12 13.94 -26.02
N GLN A 295 -12.90 13.44 -25.85
CA GLN A 295 -11.86 13.46 -26.86
C GLN A 295 -11.75 12.09 -27.54
N VAL A 296 -11.64 12.08 -28.86
CA VAL A 296 -11.33 10.89 -29.64
C VAL A 296 -10.01 11.10 -30.37
N VAL A 297 -9.11 10.13 -30.23
CA VAL A 297 -7.79 10.14 -30.85
C VAL A 297 -7.64 8.88 -31.67
N THR A 298 -7.46 9.05 -32.98
CA THR A 298 -7.13 7.94 -33.89
C THR A 298 -5.64 8.00 -34.20
N LEU A 299 -4.92 6.91 -33.89
CA LEU A 299 -3.50 6.83 -34.24
C LEU A 299 -3.31 6.42 -35.70
N ILE A 300 -2.10 6.65 -36.20
CA ILE A 300 -1.70 6.22 -37.54
C ILE A 300 -1.70 4.67 -37.62
N PRO A 301 -2.26 4.06 -38.67
CA PRO A 301 -2.26 2.60 -38.83
C PRO A 301 -0.85 2.00 -38.75
N GLY A 302 -0.72 0.84 -38.11
CA GLY A 302 0.56 0.16 -37.90
C GLY A 302 1.38 0.71 -36.73
N PHE A 303 0.98 1.85 -36.12
CA PHE A 303 1.63 2.35 -34.92
C PHE A 303 1.28 1.48 -33.71
N GLU A 304 2.27 0.69 -33.26
CA GLU A 304 2.32 -0.11 -32.02
C GLU A 304 1.00 -0.78 -31.57
N VAL A 305 0.52 -1.75 -32.36
CA VAL A 305 -0.46 -2.77 -31.93
C VAL A 305 0.13 -4.20 -31.99
N SER A 306 1.46 -4.35 -32.01
CA SER A 306 2.07 -5.68 -32.05
C SER A 306 1.78 -6.44 -30.74
N PRO A 307 1.22 -7.67 -30.78
CA PRO A 307 0.77 -8.42 -29.60
C PRO A 307 1.89 -8.95 -28.69
N ARG A 308 3.12 -8.45 -28.82
CA ARG A 308 4.32 -9.05 -28.22
C ARG A 308 4.97 -8.27 -27.08
N LEU A 309 4.47 -7.11 -26.67
CA LEU A 309 5.02 -6.38 -25.53
C LEU A 309 3.90 -5.76 -24.68
N ASP A 310 3.90 -6.19 -23.43
CA ASP A 310 2.98 -5.99 -22.34
C ASP A 310 3.06 -4.57 -21.74
N HIS A 311 1.90 -3.92 -21.62
CA HIS A 311 1.60 -2.72 -20.81
C HIS A 311 2.38 -1.42 -21.08
N THR A 312 3.66 -1.49 -21.45
CA THR A 312 4.57 -0.35 -21.62
C THR A 312 4.42 0.39 -22.96
N LYS A 313 3.87 -0.26 -24.00
CA LYS A 313 3.64 0.41 -25.30
C LYS A 313 2.27 1.08 -25.43
N TRP A 314 1.26 0.56 -24.72
CA TRP A 314 -0.02 1.25 -24.48
C TRP A 314 0.21 2.68 -23.95
N MET A 315 1.26 2.87 -23.13
CA MET A 315 1.73 4.16 -22.60
C MET A 315 2.03 5.22 -23.68
N ASN A 316 2.45 4.83 -24.90
CA ASN A 316 2.75 5.79 -25.97
C ASN A 316 1.47 6.41 -26.57
N GLY A 317 0.36 5.66 -26.59
CA GLY A 317 -0.97 6.18 -26.96
C GLY A 317 -1.53 7.12 -25.89
N TYR A 318 -1.35 6.79 -24.61
CA TYR A 318 -1.70 7.68 -23.49
C TYR A 318 -0.89 8.99 -23.50
N ARG A 319 0.38 8.95 -23.95
CA ARG A 319 1.22 10.14 -24.08
C ARG A 319 0.73 11.14 -25.12
N VAL A 320 -0.12 10.72 -26.05
CA VAL A 320 -0.77 11.62 -27.01
C VAL A 320 -1.64 12.65 -26.28
N ASN A 321 -2.23 12.29 -25.12
CA ASN A 321 -3.00 13.22 -24.29
C ASN A 321 -2.09 14.16 -23.45
N THR A 322 -0.99 13.69 -22.83
CA THR A 322 -0.05 14.59 -22.09
C THR A 322 0.54 15.73 -22.91
N SER A 323 0.48 15.59 -24.23
CA SER A 323 1.12 16.54 -25.13
C SER A 323 0.21 17.72 -25.46
N VAL A 324 -1.04 17.73 -24.97
CA VAL A 324 -2.08 18.60 -25.52
C VAL A 324 -2.84 19.39 -24.44
N LEU A 325 -2.51 19.32 -23.15
CA LEU A 325 -2.93 20.29 -22.12
C LEU A 325 -2.23 20.04 -20.79
#